data_AF-A0A3E1RAY1-F1
#
_entry.id   AF-A0A3E1RAY1-F1
#
_cell.length_a   1.000
_cell.length_b   1.000
_cell.length_c   1.000
_cell.angle_alpha   90.00
_cell.angle_beta   90.00
_cell.angle_gamma   90.00
#
_symmetry.space_group_name_H-M   'P 1'
#
loop_
_entity.id
_entity.type
_entity.pdbx_description
1 polymer ?
#
loop_
_entity_poly.entity_id
_entity_poly.type
_entity_poly.pdbx_seq_one_letter_code
_entity_poly.pdbx_strand_id
1 'polypeptide(L)'
;MLQCNMTSAIGIQLGLEDLLADLHHARRKGELGRLALLASCEARSWARQAGKIDISDNASRMFIQQPCVSKDEFLGKVDELITILELHAQEYQRNRSQGAEAQAPRQSTASFH
;
A
#
# COMPACT_ATOMS: atom_id res chain seq x y z
N MET A 1 7.74 6.80 -25.89
CA MET A 1 7.16 7.12 -24.56
C MET A 1 6.84 5.82 -23.82
N LEU A 2 7.77 5.30 -23.02
CA LEU A 2 7.58 4.05 -22.24
C LEU A 2 8.15 4.15 -20.80
N GLN A 3 8.67 5.32 -20.42
CA GLN A 3 9.28 5.54 -19.09
C GLN A 3 8.28 5.99 -18.01
N CYS A 4 7.07 6.42 -18.37
CA CYS A 4 6.11 6.97 -17.41
C CYS A 4 5.48 5.90 -16.49
N ASN A 5 5.40 4.64 -16.92
CA ASN A 5 4.74 3.59 -16.15
C ASN A 5 5.57 3.16 -14.92
N MET A 6 6.89 3.06 -15.08
CA MET A 6 7.78 2.67 -13.97
C MET A 6 7.91 3.76 -12.90
N THR A 7 8.03 5.04 -13.29
CA THR A 7 8.06 6.15 -12.33
C THR A 7 6.75 6.25 -11.56
N SER A 8 5.62 5.99 -12.22
CA SER A 8 4.30 5.96 -11.57
C SER A 8 4.17 4.77 -10.60
N ALA A 9 4.65 3.58 -10.99
CA ALA A 9 4.63 2.39 -10.11
C ALA A 9 5.49 2.56 -8.85
N ILE A 10 6.68 3.15 -8.98
CA ILE A 10 7.56 3.45 -7.83
C ILE A 10 6.90 4.50 -6.91
N GLY A 11 6.30 5.54 -7.48
CA GLY A 11 5.57 6.55 -6.70
C GLY A 11 4.37 5.97 -5.94
N ILE A 12 3.61 5.06 -6.58
CA ILE A 12 2.50 4.35 -5.95
C ILE A 12 2.99 3.47 -4.80
N GLN A 13 4.12 2.78 -4.96
CA GLN A 13 4.69 1.95 -3.90
C GLN A 13 5.18 2.80 -2.73
N LEU A 14 5.94 3.88 -2.97
CA LEU A 14 6.43 4.75 -1.90
C LEU A 14 5.28 5.40 -1.14
N GLY A 15 4.24 5.86 -1.85
CA GLY A 15 3.03 6.40 -1.21
C GLY A 15 2.29 5.37 -0.35
N LEU A 16 2.33 4.08 -0.70
CA LEU A 16 1.79 3.01 0.14
C LEU A 16 2.62 2.82 1.41
N GLU A 17 3.95 2.81 1.28
CA GLU A 17 4.88 2.63 2.40
C GLU A 17 4.77 3.79 3.39
N ASP A 18 4.66 5.03 2.91
CA ASP A 18 4.43 6.22 3.75
C ASP A 18 3.08 6.16 4.48
N LEU A 19 2.00 5.81 3.77
CA LEU A 19 0.67 5.63 4.38
C LEU A 19 0.69 4.54 5.47
N LEU A 20 1.33 3.40 5.21
CA LEU A 20 1.48 2.33 6.18
C LEU A 20 2.26 2.79 7.41
N ALA A 21 3.38 3.51 7.22
CA ALA A 21 4.17 4.05 8.33
C ALA A 21 3.34 4.99 9.21
N ASP A 22 2.53 5.84 8.58
CA ASP A 22 1.64 6.78 9.26
C ASP A 22 0.50 6.08 10.02
N LEU A 23 -0.13 5.08 9.42
CA LEU A 23 -1.17 4.26 10.06
C LEU A 23 -0.61 3.55 11.29
N HIS A 24 0.54 2.89 11.16
CA HIS A 24 1.23 2.21 12.25
C HIS A 24 1.61 3.19 13.38
N HIS A 25 2.12 4.37 13.02
CA HIS A 25 2.48 5.39 14.00
C HIS A 25 1.27 5.89 14.78
N ALA A 26 0.19 6.27 14.09
CA ALA A 26 -1.04 6.74 14.69
C ALA A 26 -1.71 5.64 15.54
N ARG A 27 -1.63 4.38 15.09
CA ARG A 27 -2.17 3.20 15.80
C ARG A 27 -1.47 2.98 17.13
N ARG A 28 -0.13 3.06 17.17
CA ARG A 28 0.67 2.94 18.40
C ARG A 28 0.39 4.07 19.39
N LYS A 29 0.13 5.28 18.90
CA LYS A 29 -0.17 6.45 19.73
C LYS A 29 -1.64 6.57 20.15
N GLY A 30 -2.53 5.77 19.55
CA GLY A 30 -3.98 5.85 19.81
C GLY A 30 -4.62 7.11 19.24
N GLU A 31 -4.06 7.69 18.17
CA GLU A 31 -4.54 8.93 17.56
C GLU A 31 -5.77 8.68 16.67
N LEU A 32 -6.94 8.50 17.29
CA LEU A 32 -8.18 8.08 16.61
C LEU A 32 -8.58 9.01 15.46
N GLY A 33 -8.50 10.33 15.64
CA GLY A 33 -8.83 11.30 14.59
C GLY A 33 -7.88 11.20 13.40
N ARG A 34 -6.58 10.97 13.64
CA ARG A 34 -5.59 10.77 12.58
C ARG A 34 -5.81 9.44 11.86
N LEU A 35 -6.10 8.37 12.59
CA LEU A 35 -6.47 7.07 12.02
C LEU A 35 -7.71 7.18 11.12
N ALA A 36 -8.73 7.93 11.53
CA ALA A 36 -9.94 8.11 10.73
C ALA A 36 -9.63 8.84 9.42
N LEU A 37 -8.79 9.89 9.47
CA LEU A 37 -8.36 10.60 8.27
C LEU A 37 -7.54 9.70 7.32
N LEU A 38 -6.56 8.97 7.85
CA LEU A 38 -5.70 8.09 7.06
C LEU A 38 -6.50 6.94 6.43
N ALA A 39 -7.33 6.26 7.23
CA ALA A 39 -8.11 5.11 6.78
C ALA A 39 -9.24 5.49 5.81
N SER A 40 -9.89 6.64 6.01
CA SER A 40 -10.94 7.09 5.12
C SER A 40 -10.37 7.87 3.94
N CYS A 41 -9.58 8.93 4.09
CA CYS A 41 -9.18 9.78 2.96
C CYS A 41 -7.95 9.26 2.22
N GLU A 42 -6.85 9.04 2.93
CA GLU A 42 -5.57 8.75 2.30
C GLU A 42 -5.53 7.35 1.68
N ALA A 43 -6.08 6.34 2.34
CA ALA A 43 -6.18 4.99 1.78
C ALA A 43 -7.02 4.95 0.49
N ARG A 44 -8.12 5.71 0.41
CA ARG A 44 -8.92 5.84 -0.83
C ARG A 44 -8.16 6.58 -1.92
N SER A 45 -7.49 7.68 -1.58
CA SER A 45 -6.67 8.46 -2.52
C SER A 45 -5.59 7.59 -3.15
N TRP A 46 -4.85 6.86 -2.32
CA TRP A 46 -3.83 5.92 -2.77
C TRP A 46 -4.42 4.80 -3.64
N ALA A 47 -5.51 4.17 -3.19
CA ALA A 47 -6.16 3.07 -3.92
C ALA A 47 -6.60 3.50 -5.34
N ARG A 48 -7.10 4.73 -5.49
CA ARG A 48 -7.46 5.29 -6.81
C ARG A 48 -6.25 5.48 -7.70
N GLN A 49 -5.15 6.02 -7.17
CA GLN A 49 -3.90 6.19 -7.91
C GLN A 49 -3.29 4.84 -8.32
N ALA A 50 -3.44 3.82 -7.48
CA ALA A 50 -2.99 2.45 -7.74
C ALA A 50 -3.94 1.63 -8.64
N GLY A 51 -5.11 2.16 -9.01
CA GLY A 51 -6.14 1.42 -9.74
C GLY A 51 -6.79 0.28 -8.94
N LYS A 52 -6.62 0.24 -7.61
CA LYS A 52 -7.14 -0.79 -6.70
C LYS A 52 -8.50 -0.39 -6.14
N ILE A 53 -9.52 -0.35 -7.00
CA ILE A 53 -10.86 0.15 -6.66
C ILE A 53 -11.48 -0.62 -5.48
N ASP A 54 -11.24 -1.93 -5.39
CA ASP A 54 -11.76 -2.77 -4.30
C ASP A 54 -11.32 -2.27 -2.90
N ILE A 55 -10.10 -1.75 -2.77
CA ILE A 55 -9.58 -1.19 -1.51
C ILE A 55 -10.28 0.13 -1.18
N SER A 56 -10.49 0.97 -2.20
CA SER A 56 -11.22 2.24 -2.03
C SER A 56 -12.66 1.99 -1.56
N ASP A 57 -13.32 0.99 -2.13
CA ASP A 57 -14.68 0.64 -1.80
C ASP A 57 -14.78 -0.03 -0.42
N ASN A 58 -13.83 -0.91 -0.07
CA ASN A 58 -13.78 -1.50 1.25
C ASN A 58 -13.56 -0.45 2.34
N ALA A 59 -12.61 0.47 2.16
CA ALA A 59 -12.37 1.58 3.08
C ALA A 59 -13.62 2.48 3.23
N SER A 60 -14.31 2.77 2.13
CA SER A 60 -15.58 3.52 2.16
C SER A 60 -16.65 2.79 2.97
N ARG A 61 -16.80 1.49 2.76
CA ARG A 61 -17.78 0.66 3.48
C ARG A 61 -17.48 0.59 4.97
N MET A 62 -16.23 0.38 5.34
CA MET A 62 -15.80 0.19 6.74
C MET A 62 -15.97 1.45 7.60
N PHE A 63 -15.69 2.63 7.04
CA PHE A 63 -15.58 3.87 7.84
C PHE A 63 -16.65 4.92 7.55
N ILE A 64 -17.27 4.91 6.37
CA ILE A 64 -18.29 5.91 5.99
C ILE A 64 -19.70 5.33 6.06
N GLN A 65 -19.89 4.10 5.57
CA GLN A 65 -21.23 3.49 5.49
C GLN A 65 -21.63 2.77 6.78
N GLN A 66 -20.67 2.32 7.58
CA GLN A 66 -20.91 1.63 8.84
C GLN A 66 -20.22 2.37 9.99
N PRO A 67 -20.94 3.28 10.67
CA PRO A 67 -20.42 3.95 11.85
C PRO A 67 -19.96 2.91 12.87
N CYS A 68 -18.74 3.06 13.38
CA CYS A 68 -18.23 2.17 14.43
C CYS A 68 -18.96 2.50 15.73
N VAL A 69 -19.49 1.48 16.41
CA VAL A 69 -20.22 1.66 17.69
C VAL A 69 -19.28 1.74 18.88
N SER A 70 -18.01 1.38 18.69
CA SER A 70 -16.98 1.46 19.73
C SER A 70 -15.61 1.80 19.16
N LYS A 71 -14.73 2.27 20.05
CA LYS A 71 -13.32 2.50 19.74
C LYS A 71 -12.62 1.20 19.32
N ASP A 72 -12.89 0.10 20.00
CA ASP A 72 -12.20 -1.17 19.72
C ASP A 72 -12.62 -1.77 18.38
N GLU A 73 -13.89 -1.62 17.99
CA GLU A 73 -14.35 -1.97 16.65
C GLU A 73 -13.67 -1.13 15.58
N PHE A 74 -13.58 0.19 15.80
CA PHE A 74 -12.86 1.10 14.88
C PHE A 74 -11.39 0.68 14.73
N LEU A 75 -10.71 0.38 15.82
CA LEU A 75 -9.33 -0.05 15.81
C LEU A 75 -9.16 -1.42 15.12
N GLY A 76 -10.08 -2.36 15.33
CA GLY A 76 -10.08 -3.64 14.61
C GLY A 76 -10.24 -3.47 13.10
N LYS A 77 -11.13 -2.57 12.66
CA LYS A 77 -11.29 -2.20 11.24
C LYS A 77 -10.03 -1.55 10.67
N VAL A 78 -9.33 -0.72 11.45
CA VAL A 78 -8.04 -0.15 11.06
C VAL A 78 -6.98 -1.25 10.91
N ASP A 79 -6.91 -2.20 11.85
CA ASP A 79 -5.93 -3.29 11.82
C ASP A 79 -6.16 -4.22 10.60
N GLU A 80 -7.43 -4.48 10.25
CA GLU A 80 -7.80 -5.18 9.01
C GLU A 80 -7.36 -4.40 7.76
N LEU A 81 -7.59 -3.09 7.71
CA LEU A 81 -7.14 -2.25 6.60
C LEU A 81 -5.62 -2.26 6.45
N ILE A 82 -4.87 -2.13 7.56
CA ILE A 82 -3.41 -2.20 7.56
C ILE A 82 -2.94 -3.54 6.97
N THR A 83 -3.55 -4.66 7.38
CA THR A 83 -3.20 -5.99 6.86
C THR A 83 -3.40 -6.09 5.35
N ILE A 84 -4.50 -5.55 4.81
CA ILE A 84 -4.76 -5.53 3.36
C ILE A 84 -3.71 -4.69 2.63
N LEU A 85 -3.36 -3.52 3.16
CA LEU A 85 -2.37 -2.62 2.57
C LEU A 85 -0.96 -3.24 2.60
N GLU A 86 -0.59 -3.94 3.68
CA GLU A 86 0.68 -4.66 3.80
C GLU A 86 0.81 -5.77 2.76
N LEU A 87 -0.26 -6.51 2.48
CA LEU A 87 -0.27 -7.53 1.43
C LEU A 87 0.09 -6.92 0.07
N HIS A 88 -0.50 -5.77 -0.27
CA HIS A 88 -0.16 -5.08 -1.52
C HIS A 88 1.26 -4.52 -1.53
N ALA A 89 1.77 -4.04 -0.40
CA ALA A 89 3.16 -3.59 -0.31
C ALA A 89 4.13 -4.74 -0.60
N GLN A 90 3.87 -5.93 -0.06
CA GLN A 90 4.65 -7.13 -0.34
C GLN A 90 4.57 -7.56 -1.82
N GLU A 91 3.39 -7.48 -2.44
CA GLU A 91 3.22 -7.74 -3.88
C GLU A 91 4.09 -6.82 -4.74
N TYR A 92 4.09 -5.51 -4.46
CA TYR A 92 4.93 -4.54 -5.18
C TYR A 92 6.42 -4.83 -5.00
N GLN A 93 6.85 -5.10 -3.77
CA GLN A 93 8.24 -5.45 -3.47
C GLN A 93 8.68 -6.72 -4.20
N ARG A 94 7.83 -7.76 -4.22
CA ARG A 94 8.10 -9.01 -4.94
C ARG A 94 8.26 -8.77 -6.44
N ASN A 95 7.34 -8.04 -7.05
CA ASN A 95 7.37 -7.74 -8.48
C ASN A 95 8.61 -6.92 -8.87
N ARG A 96 9.05 -6.01 -8.00
CA ARG A 96 10.28 -5.23 -8.19
C ARG A 96 11.54 -6.10 -8.14
N SER A 97 11.63 -7.02 -7.17
CA SER A 97 12.76 -7.96 -7.06
C SER A 97 12.87 -8.87 -8.28
N GLN A 98 11.74 -9.40 -8.76
CA GLN A 98 11.69 -10.24 -9.97
C GLN A 98 12.02 -9.46 -11.26
N GLY A 99 11.59 -8.20 -11.36
CA GLY A 99 11.95 -7.32 -12.47
C GLY A 99 13.44 -6.95 -12.50
N ALA A 100 14.07 -6.80 -11.33
CA ALA A 100 15.50 -6.51 -11.23
C ALA A 100 16.38 -7.72 -11.63
N GLU A 101 15.97 -8.95 -11.31
CA GLU A 101 16.68 -10.18 -11.69
C GLU A 101 16.61 -10.47 -13.20
N ALA A 102 15.52 -10.11 -13.87
CA ALA A 102 15.37 -10.29 -15.32
C ALA A 102 16.28 -9.38 -16.17
N GLN A 103 16.83 -8.31 -15.58
CA GLN A 103 17.70 -7.34 -16.25
C GLN A 103 19.19 -7.54 -15.98
N ALA A 104 19.58 -8.51 -15.14
CA ALA A 104 20.98 -8.82 -14.91
C ALA A 104 21.58 -9.43 -16.20
N PRO A 105 22.60 -8.81 -16.82
CA PRO A 105 23.24 -9.40 -17.99
C PRO A 105 23.84 -10.73 -17.55
N ARG A 106 23.34 -11.84 -18.14
CA ARG A 106 24.02 -13.13 -18.06
C ARG A 106 25.42 -12.91 -18.61
N GLN A 107 26.41 -12.74 -17.74
CA GLN A 107 27.80 -12.71 -18.13
C GLN A 107 28.08 -14.06 -18.75
N SER A 108 28.08 -14.08 -20.09
CA SER A 108 28.51 -15.19 -20.91
C SER A 108 29.96 -15.46 -20.54
N THR A 109 30.18 -16.50 -19.75
CA THR A 109 31.50 -17.08 -19.51
C THR A 109 31.98 -17.64 -20.84
N ALA A 110 32.55 -16.76 -21.67
CA ALA A 110 33.36 -17.17 -22.81
C ALA A 110 34.66 -17.73 -22.24
N SER A 111 34.73 -19.05 -22.14
CA SER A 111 35.97 -19.79 -22.00
C SER A 111 36.93 -19.35 -23.10
N PHE A 112 38.04 -18.73 -22.72
CA PHE A 112 39.20 -18.61 -23.60
C PHE A 112 40.14 -19.78 -23.31
N HIS A 113 40.52 -20.45 -24.39
CA HIS A 113 41.37 -21.64 -24.47
C HIS A 113 42.84 -21.28 -24.28
#